data_AF-A0A0S8E3P0-F1
#
_entry.id   AF-A0A0S8E3P0-F1
#
_cell.length_a   1.000
_cell.length_b   1.000
_cell.length_c   1.000
_cell.angle_alpha   90.00
_cell.angle_beta   90.00
_cell.angle_gamma   90.00
#
_symmetry.space_group_name_H-M   'P 1'
#
loop_
_entity.id
_entity.type
_entity.pdbx_description
1 polymer ?
#
loop_
_entity_poly.entity_id
_entity_poly.type
_entity_poly.pdbx_seq_one_letter_code
_entity_poly.pdbx_strand_id
1 'polypeptide(L)'
;MILAIAVILSYLLYHKLPIRRFLDVLAIGLMLGLSFGRIGCFLAGDCYGKPTELPWGVRFPYRSLVYVSQINADLHRNRPEPHLKLPKEGYLAYTAENEMWHPKPYEDLTDGQKQEVTDGKYRCLPSHPTQLYSSACAALLCLMLYLFWRRSQRTSNKIFAKPGSTFALALILYGIARFLIEYLRDDNPFEHGSWIMHMIYNVYKGGTVAQSLSIYMIILGVIFLLIFQKTKPTGIRVGGGTSNEIDGHTA
;
A
#
# COMPACT_ATOMS: atom_id res chain seq x y z
N MET A 1 12.96 10.56 3.32
CA MET A 1 11.61 10.69 3.92
C MET A 1 11.61 11.45 5.24
N ILE A 2 12.44 11.08 6.23
CA ILE A 2 12.49 11.75 7.55
C ILE A 2 12.76 13.26 7.43
N LEU A 3 13.74 13.66 6.61
CA LEU A 3 14.06 15.07 6.35
C LEU A 3 12.86 15.85 5.78
N ALA A 4 12.10 15.26 4.86
CA ALA A 4 10.94 15.91 4.26
C ALA A 4 9.84 16.17 5.30
N ILE A 5 9.58 15.20 6.18
CA ILE A 5 8.63 15.36 7.29
C ILE A 5 9.10 16.48 8.23
N ALA A 6 10.38 16.47 8.61
CA ALA A 6 10.94 17.50 9.48
C ALA A 6 10.81 18.90 8.87
N VAL A 7 11.12 19.06 7.57
CA VAL A 7 10.97 20.34 6.86
C VAL A 7 9.51 20.79 6.81
N ILE A 8 8.59 19.88 6.47
CA ILE A 8 7.14 20.20 6.43
C ILE A 8 6.64 20.62 7.80
N LEU A 9 6.99 19.88 8.86
CA LEU A 9 6.58 20.22 10.22
C LEU A 9 7.17 21.56 10.67
N SER A 10 8.47 21.78 10.44
CA SER A 10 9.13 23.06 10.75
C SER A 10 8.46 24.22 10.01
N TYR A 11 8.12 24.06 8.73
CA TYR A 11 7.41 25.08 7.95
C TYR A 11 6.01 25.37 8.50
N LEU A 12 5.22 24.33 8.80
CA LEU A 12 3.87 24.48 9.36
C LEU A 12 3.88 25.17 10.73
N LEU A 13 4.87 24.84 11.57
CA LEU A 13 5.05 25.44 12.88
C LEU A 13 5.52 26.89 12.78
N TYR A 14 6.49 27.17 11.88
CA TYR A 14 7.00 28.53 11.64
C TYR A 14 5.90 29.47 11.14
N HIS A 15 5.07 29.01 10.21
CA HIS A 15 3.96 29.80 9.65
C HIS A 15 2.64 29.69 10.44
N LYS A 16 2.62 28.97 11.57
CA LYS A 16 1.43 28.79 12.44
C LYS A 16 0.19 28.28 11.68
N LEU A 17 0.40 27.45 10.65
CA LEU A 17 -0.68 26.92 9.82
C LEU A 17 -1.45 25.82 10.58
N PRO A 18 -2.77 25.68 10.33
CA PRO A 18 -3.57 24.65 10.98
C PRO A 18 -3.19 23.25 10.47
N ILE A 19 -2.28 22.58 11.18
CA ILE A 19 -1.74 21.24 10.85
C ILE A 19 -2.85 20.25 10.48
N ARG A 20 -3.97 20.25 11.21
CA ARG A 20 -5.09 19.33 10.96
C ARG A 20 -5.73 19.50 9.57
N ARG A 21 -5.84 20.74 9.07
CA ARG A 21 -6.36 20.97 7.71
C ARG A 21 -5.36 20.54 6.65
N PHE A 22 -4.06 20.76 6.92
CA PHE A 22 -3.00 20.27 6.06
C PHE A 22 -3.02 18.73 5.95
N LEU A 23 -3.16 18.03 7.08
CA LEU A 23 -3.26 16.56 7.11
C LEU A 23 -4.46 16.04 6.29
N ASP A 24 -5.61 16.70 6.36
CA ASP A 24 -6.79 16.30 5.57
C ASP A 24 -6.53 16.39 4.05
N VAL A 25 -5.88 17.47 3.60
CA VAL A 25 -5.50 17.64 2.18
C VAL A 25 -4.41 16.66 1.78
N LEU A 26 -3.41 16.46 2.65
CA LEU A 26 -2.33 15.51 2.45
C LEU A 26 -2.87 14.09 2.27
N ALA A 27 -3.85 13.67 3.06
CA ALA A 27 -4.47 12.35 2.96
C ALA A 27 -5.03 12.08 1.55
N ILE A 28 -5.75 13.04 1.00
CA ILE A 28 -6.33 12.94 -0.36
C ILE A 28 -5.19 12.86 -1.39
N GLY A 29 -4.19 13.74 -1.27
CA GLY A 29 -3.04 13.76 -2.17
C GLY A 29 -2.23 12.45 -2.14
N LEU A 30 -2.05 11.85 -0.96
CA LEU A 30 -1.36 10.58 -0.79
C LEU A 30 -2.13 9.42 -1.46
N MET A 31 -3.45 9.38 -1.32
CA MET A 31 -4.26 8.35 -1.98
C MET A 31 -4.25 8.48 -3.50
N LEU A 32 -4.26 9.71 -4.01
CA LEU A 32 -4.09 9.97 -5.44
C LEU A 32 -2.70 9.57 -5.94
N GLY A 33 -1.64 9.92 -5.22
CA GLY A 33 -0.28 9.51 -5.58
C GLY A 33 -0.13 7.98 -5.59
N LEU A 34 -0.74 7.31 -4.61
CA LEU A 34 -0.72 5.86 -4.51
C LEU A 34 -1.46 5.17 -5.66
N SER A 35 -2.59 5.72 -6.11
CA SER A 35 -3.37 5.12 -7.20
C SER A 35 -2.55 5.06 -8.49
N PHE A 36 -1.81 6.12 -8.83
CA PHE A 36 -0.93 6.11 -9.99
C PHE A 36 0.36 5.33 -9.76
N GLY A 37 0.99 5.46 -8.58
CA GLY A 37 2.23 4.75 -8.28
C GLY A 37 2.09 3.24 -8.41
N ARG A 38 0.95 2.67 -8.00
CA ARG A 38 0.68 1.23 -8.11
C ARG A 38 0.44 0.75 -9.54
N ILE A 39 0.02 1.62 -10.45
CA ILE A 39 -0.02 1.28 -11.89
C ILE A 39 1.41 1.15 -12.42
N GLY A 40 2.33 2.01 -11.97
CA GLY A 40 3.76 1.87 -12.29
C GLY A 40 4.34 0.53 -11.84
N CYS A 41 4.06 0.11 -10.60
CA CYS A 41 4.42 -1.22 -10.09
C CYS A 41 3.89 -2.37 -10.96
N PHE A 42 2.64 -2.27 -11.43
CA PHE A 42 2.05 -3.26 -12.32
C PHE A 42 2.82 -3.38 -13.64
N LEU A 43 3.17 -2.24 -14.26
CA LEU A 43 3.93 -2.22 -15.52
C LEU A 43 5.37 -2.72 -15.34
N ALA A 44 5.97 -2.50 -14.17
CA ALA A 44 7.29 -3.02 -13.83
C ALA A 44 7.27 -4.54 -13.51
N GLY A 45 6.11 -5.10 -13.16
CA GLY A 45 5.97 -6.50 -12.77
C GLY A 45 6.47 -6.83 -11.36
N ASP A 46 6.49 -5.84 -10.46
CA ASP A 46 6.82 -6.01 -9.04
C ASP A 46 5.55 -6.08 -8.17
N CYS A 47 5.66 -6.44 -6.89
CA CYS A 47 4.53 -6.41 -5.94
C CYS A 47 3.30 -7.28 -6.28
N TYR A 48 3.53 -8.48 -6.83
CA TYR A 48 2.50 -9.39 -7.32
C TYR A 48 1.83 -10.24 -6.23
N GLY A 49 0.66 -10.76 -6.58
CA GLY A 49 -0.10 -11.66 -5.73
C GLY A 49 0.12 -13.14 -6.00
N LYS A 50 -0.51 -13.95 -5.16
CA LYS A 50 -0.45 -15.42 -5.22
C LYS A 50 -1.01 -15.94 -6.56
N PRO A 51 -0.56 -17.11 -7.03
CA PRO A 51 -1.20 -17.78 -8.16
C PRO A 51 -2.70 -17.97 -7.92
N THR A 52 -3.50 -17.78 -8.97
CA THR A 52 -4.96 -17.78 -8.89
C THR A 52 -5.59 -18.36 -10.14
N GLU A 53 -6.71 -19.07 -9.99
CA GLU A 53 -7.47 -19.64 -11.10
C GLU A 53 -8.61 -18.72 -11.57
N LEU A 54 -8.73 -17.54 -10.97
CA LEU A 54 -9.79 -16.58 -11.28
C LEU A 54 -9.65 -16.03 -12.71
N PRO A 55 -10.76 -15.73 -13.39
CA PRO A 55 -10.74 -15.35 -14.81
C PRO A 55 -10.07 -14.00 -15.09
N TRP A 56 -9.85 -13.18 -14.06
CA TRP A 56 -9.13 -11.90 -14.15
C TRP A 56 -7.68 -11.98 -13.63
N GLY A 57 -7.17 -13.19 -13.38
CA GLY A 57 -5.75 -13.40 -13.06
C GLY A 57 -4.86 -12.98 -14.24
N VAL A 58 -3.78 -12.27 -13.95
CA VAL A 58 -2.85 -11.75 -14.97
C VAL A 58 -1.65 -12.66 -15.06
N ARG A 59 -1.27 -13.02 -16.30
CA ARG A 59 -0.01 -13.73 -16.57
C ARG A 59 1.07 -12.73 -16.93
N PHE A 60 2.22 -12.88 -16.31
CA PHE A 60 3.37 -12.03 -16.59
C PHE A 60 4.29 -12.69 -17.63
N PRO A 61 5.08 -11.90 -18.39
CA PRO A 61 6.00 -12.44 -19.38
C PRO A 61 7.04 -13.40 -18.79
N TYR A 62 7.59 -14.24 -19.66
CA TYR A 62 8.76 -15.07 -19.34
C TYR A 62 9.92 -14.18 -18.84
N ARG A 63 10.66 -14.65 -17.83
CA ARG A 63 11.71 -13.91 -17.07
C ARG A 63 11.24 -12.73 -16.21
N SER A 64 9.94 -12.45 -16.10
CA SER A 64 9.45 -11.49 -15.09
C SER A 64 9.79 -11.95 -13.67
N LEU A 65 9.83 -11.02 -12.70
CA LEU A 65 10.05 -11.34 -11.29
C LEU A 65 9.01 -12.34 -10.75
N VAL A 66 7.78 -12.28 -11.28
CA VAL A 66 6.71 -13.23 -10.96
C VAL A 66 7.06 -14.63 -11.45
N TYR A 67 7.51 -14.75 -12.70
CA TYR A 67 7.91 -16.04 -13.27
C TYR A 67 9.07 -16.67 -12.49
N VAL A 68 10.11 -15.87 -12.20
CA VAL A 68 11.28 -16.34 -11.41
C VAL A 68 10.85 -16.80 -10.02
N SER A 69 9.92 -16.11 -9.37
CA SER A 69 9.42 -16.54 -8.07
C SER A 69 8.56 -17.82 -8.14
N GLN A 70 7.80 -18.01 -9.21
CA GLN A 70 6.97 -19.21 -9.36
C GLN A 70 7.80 -20.48 -9.56
N ILE A 71 8.95 -20.39 -10.24
CA ILE A 71 9.81 -21.55 -10.51
C ILE A 71 10.76 -21.91 -9.34
N ASN A 72 10.81 -21.07 -8.30
CA ASN A 72 11.68 -21.26 -7.13
C ASN A 72 10.87 -21.52 -5.86
N ALA A 73 11.40 -22.39 -4.99
CA ALA A 73 10.95 -22.49 -3.61
C ALA A 73 11.49 -21.28 -2.81
N ASP A 74 10.77 -20.85 -1.79
CA ASP A 74 11.17 -19.76 -0.91
C ASP A 74 10.68 -20.03 0.52
N LEU A 75 11.57 -20.59 1.35
CA LEU A 75 11.27 -20.88 2.76
C LEU A 75 10.97 -19.61 3.57
N HIS A 76 11.57 -18.47 3.21
CA HIS A 76 11.28 -17.18 3.86
C HIS A 76 9.85 -16.69 3.56
N ARG A 77 9.20 -17.23 2.52
CA ARG A 77 7.79 -16.99 2.18
C ARG A 77 6.89 -18.17 2.56
N ASN A 78 7.36 -19.08 3.42
CA ASN A 78 6.65 -20.31 3.80
C ASN A 78 6.24 -21.15 2.58
N ARG A 79 7.12 -21.19 1.57
CA ARG A 79 6.91 -21.88 0.30
C ARG A 79 8.02 -22.95 0.12
N PRO A 80 7.81 -24.18 0.60
CA PRO A 80 8.82 -25.24 0.49
C PRO A 80 8.96 -25.78 -0.95
N GLU A 81 7.94 -25.63 -1.79
CA GLU A 81 7.95 -26.10 -3.18
C GLU A 81 7.63 -24.96 -4.17
N PRO A 82 8.24 -24.95 -5.37
CA PRO A 82 7.91 -23.99 -6.40
C PRO A 82 6.47 -24.20 -6.91
N HIS A 83 5.82 -23.10 -7.29
CA HIS A 83 4.48 -23.15 -7.90
C HIS A 83 4.51 -23.77 -9.30
N LEU A 84 5.57 -23.50 -10.07
CA LEU A 84 5.76 -23.99 -11.43
C LEU A 84 6.99 -24.90 -11.47
N LYS A 85 6.76 -26.22 -11.59
CA LYS A 85 7.83 -27.22 -11.68
C LYS A 85 8.35 -27.32 -13.11
N LEU A 86 9.61 -26.97 -13.32
CA LEU A 86 10.32 -27.12 -14.59
C LEU A 86 10.86 -28.55 -14.76
N PRO A 87 11.11 -29.03 -16.00
CA PRO A 87 11.38 -30.45 -16.24
C PRO A 87 12.76 -30.90 -15.78
N LYS A 88 13.81 -30.21 -16.22
CA LYS A 88 15.21 -30.49 -15.87
C LYS A 88 16.04 -29.24 -15.94
N GLU A 89 17.08 -29.20 -15.12
CA GLU A 89 18.09 -28.15 -15.17
C GLU A 89 18.72 -28.10 -16.57
N GLY A 90 19.00 -26.89 -17.05
CA GLY A 90 19.58 -26.65 -18.36
C GLY A 90 18.59 -26.76 -19.52
N TYR A 91 17.32 -27.12 -19.30
CA TYR A 91 16.30 -27.06 -20.36
C TYR A 91 15.82 -25.61 -20.56
N LEU A 92 15.04 -25.07 -19.60
CA LEU A 92 14.51 -23.70 -19.62
C LEU A 92 15.21 -22.74 -18.64
N ALA A 93 15.91 -23.29 -17.65
CA ALA A 93 16.56 -22.52 -16.60
C ALA A 93 17.85 -23.20 -16.16
N TYR A 94 18.77 -22.43 -15.60
CA TYR A 94 20.02 -22.91 -15.00
C TYR A 94 19.99 -22.67 -13.49
N THR A 95 20.68 -23.49 -12.72
CA THR A 95 20.83 -23.27 -11.28
C THR A 95 22.00 -22.31 -11.05
N ALA A 96 21.77 -21.22 -10.31
CA ALA A 96 22.84 -20.32 -9.89
C ALA A 96 23.52 -20.83 -8.60
N GLU A 97 24.62 -20.21 -8.19
CA GLU A 97 25.39 -20.57 -6.99
C GLU A 97 24.55 -20.59 -5.70
N ASN A 98 23.44 -19.86 -5.68
CA ASN A 98 22.48 -19.78 -4.58
C ASN A 98 21.38 -20.86 -4.63
N GLU A 99 21.57 -21.91 -5.44
CA GLU A 99 20.61 -23.01 -5.66
C GLU A 99 19.26 -22.57 -6.25
N MET A 100 19.13 -21.30 -6.67
CA MET A 100 17.92 -20.81 -7.35
C MET A 100 17.99 -21.04 -8.86
N TRP A 101 16.84 -21.34 -9.43
CA TRP A 101 16.63 -21.51 -10.85
C TRP A 101 16.45 -20.14 -11.52
N HIS A 102 17.30 -19.86 -12.49
CA HIS A 102 17.24 -18.66 -13.31
C HIS A 102 16.84 -19.01 -14.75
N PRO A 103 15.79 -18.40 -15.30
CA PRO A 103 15.35 -18.66 -16.66
C PRO A 103 16.39 -18.18 -17.68
N LYS A 104 16.66 -19.01 -18.68
CA LYS A 104 17.53 -18.64 -19.81
C LYS A 104 16.99 -17.40 -20.53
N PRO A 105 17.84 -16.56 -21.14
CA PRO A 105 17.41 -15.52 -22.07
C PRO A 105 16.44 -16.09 -23.12
N TYR A 106 15.46 -15.29 -23.54
CA TYR A 106 14.42 -15.75 -24.46
C TYR A 106 15.00 -16.08 -25.85
N GLU A 107 16.07 -15.37 -26.19
CA GLU A 107 16.84 -15.49 -27.43
C GLU A 107 17.56 -16.84 -27.54
N ASP A 108 17.95 -17.42 -26.40
CA ASP A 108 18.68 -18.69 -26.32
C ASP A 108 17.76 -19.92 -26.36
N LEU A 109 16.45 -19.71 -26.37
CA LEU A 109 15.47 -20.78 -26.44
C LEU A 109 15.28 -21.27 -27.87
N THR A 110 15.17 -22.58 -28.03
CA THR A 110 14.69 -23.18 -29.29
C THR A 110 13.23 -22.79 -29.55
N ASP A 111 12.77 -22.84 -30.80
CA ASP A 111 11.40 -22.42 -31.12
C ASP A 111 10.32 -23.26 -30.43
N GLY A 112 10.58 -24.56 -30.21
CA GLY A 112 9.72 -25.42 -29.38
C GLY A 112 9.66 -24.96 -27.92
N GLN A 113 10.81 -24.59 -27.33
CA GLN A 113 10.86 -24.07 -25.97
C GLN A 113 10.18 -22.71 -25.85
N LYS A 114 10.29 -21.83 -26.86
CA LYS A 114 9.57 -20.56 -26.91
C LYS A 114 8.07 -20.79 -26.85
N GLN A 115 7.55 -21.72 -27.64
CA GLN A 115 6.13 -22.08 -27.62
C GLN A 115 5.69 -22.64 -26.26
N GLU A 116 6.54 -23.44 -25.62
CA GLU A 116 6.25 -24.03 -24.30
C GLU A 116 6.13 -22.98 -23.18
N VAL A 117 6.90 -21.89 -23.24
CA VAL A 117 6.88 -20.81 -22.23
C VAL A 117 5.88 -19.70 -22.54
N THR A 118 5.45 -19.53 -23.79
CA THR A 118 4.40 -18.56 -24.16
C THR A 118 3.00 -19.15 -24.00
N ASP A 119 2.77 -20.30 -24.63
CA ASP A 119 1.42 -20.87 -24.80
C ASP A 119 1.30 -22.28 -24.23
N GLY A 120 2.42 -22.91 -23.92
CA GLY A 120 2.47 -24.28 -23.42
C GLY A 120 2.42 -24.41 -21.90
N LYS A 121 2.96 -25.54 -21.44
CA LYS A 121 2.89 -26.01 -20.05
C LYS A 121 3.77 -25.19 -19.08
N TYR A 122 4.84 -24.58 -19.57
CA TYR A 122 5.83 -23.86 -18.75
C TYR A 122 5.63 -22.35 -18.77
N ARG A 123 4.45 -21.88 -19.17
CA ARG A 123 4.08 -20.47 -19.06
C ARG A 123 3.85 -20.04 -17.63
N CYS A 124 4.02 -18.75 -17.37
CA CYS A 124 3.73 -18.14 -16.06
C CYS A 124 2.28 -18.45 -15.63
N LEU A 125 2.13 -18.90 -14.39
CA LEU A 125 0.81 -19.11 -13.79
C LEU A 125 0.12 -17.75 -13.61
N PRO A 126 -1.20 -17.68 -13.86
CA PRO A 126 -1.97 -16.47 -13.57
C PRO A 126 -1.85 -16.12 -12.09
N SER A 127 -1.55 -14.85 -11.80
CA SER A 127 -1.41 -14.33 -10.44
C SER A 127 -2.43 -13.22 -10.19
N HIS A 128 -2.82 -13.03 -8.92
CA HIS A 128 -3.65 -11.89 -8.52
C HIS A 128 -2.94 -10.56 -8.86
N PRO A 129 -3.53 -9.66 -9.66
CA PRO A 129 -2.97 -8.33 -9.91
C PRO A 129 -3.21 -7.39 -8.72
N THR A 130 -2.58 -7.69 -7.58
CA THR A 130 -2.68 -6.93 -6.32
C THR A 130 -2.33 -5.45 -6.45
N GLN A 131 -1.53 -5.10 -7.45
CA GLN A 131 -1.17 -3.74 -7.81
C GLN A 131 -2.38 -2.97 -8.37
N LEU A 132 -3.17 -3.60 -9.25
CA LEU A 132 -4.40 -3.01 -9.79
C LEU A 132 -5.47 -2.91 -8.70
N TYR A 133 -5.57 -3.92 -7.83
CA TYR A 133 -6.46 -3.84 -6.65
C TYR A 133 -6.06 -2.66 -5.76
N SER A 134 -4.77 -2.50 -5.47
CA SER A 134 -4.25 -1.38 -4.67
C SER A 134 -4.53 -0.03 -5.33
N SER A 135 -4.34 0.06 -6.65
CA SER A 135 -4.59 1.29 -7.41
C SER A 135 -6.07 1.67 -7.39
N ALA A 136 -6.96 0.72 -7.67
CA ALA A 136 -8.40 0.91 -7.65
C ALA A 136 -8.91 1.28 -6.25
N CYS A 137 -8.46 0.56 -5.21
CA CYS A 137 -8.78 0.89 -3.82
C CYS A 137 -8.28 2.30 -3.46
N ALA A 138 -7.05 2.67 -3.83
CA ALA A 138 -6.53 4.01 -3.55
C ALA A 138 -7.33 5.12 -4.27
N ALA A 139 -7.72 4.90 -5.54
CA ALA A 139 -8.55 5.85 -6.28
C ALA A 139 -9.95 6.01 -5.66
N LEU A 140 -10.59 4.89 -5.26
CA LEU A 140 -11.87 4.90 -4.57
C LEU A 140 -11.77 5.61 -3.21
N LEU A 141 -10.72 5.33 -2.43
CA LEU A 141 -10.46 6.02 -1.16
C LEU A 141 -10.22 7.51 -1.37
N CYS A 142 -9.45 7.90 -2.39
CA CYS A 142 -9.25 9.30 -2.75
C CYS A 142 -10.59 10.00 -3.02
N LEU A 143 -11.46 9.39 -3.83
CA LEU A 143 -12.78 9.93 -4.14
C LEU A 143 -13.66 10.02 -2.87
N MET A 144 -13.71 8.96 -2.07
CA MET A 144 -14.49 8.93 -0.83
C MET A 144 -14.03 10.02 0.16
N LEU A 145 -12.71 10.13 0.37
CA LEU A 145 -12.12 11.13 1.26
C LEU A 145 -12.32 12.55 0.72
N TYR A 146 -12.22 12.76 -0.59
CA TYR A 146 -12.50 14.05 -1.22
C TYR A 146 -13.96 14.47 -1.04
N LEU A 147 -14.91 13.56 -1.31
CA LEU A 147 -16.35 13.83 -1.13
C LEU A 147 -16.68 14.08 0.34
N PHE A 148 -16.09 13.30 1.24
CA PHE A 148 -16.22 13.46 2.68
C PHE A 148 -15.68 14.82 3.13
N TRP A 149 -14.47 15.19 2.71
CA TRP A 149 -13.84 16.48 3.01
C TRP A 149 -14.69 17.64 2.47
N ARG A 150 -15.18 17.55 1.22
CA ARG A 150 -16.04 18.56 0.60
C ARG A 150 -17.38 18.70 1.33
N ARG A 151 -17.95 17.60 1.85
CA ARG A 151 -19.18 17.63 2.65
C ARG A 151 -18.93 18.19 4.04
N SER A 152 -17.83 17.79 4.68
CA SER A 152 -17.38 18.24 6.00
C SER A 152 -17.25 19.76 6.06
N GLN A 153 -16.67 20.38 5.02
CA GLN A 153 -16.55 21.84 4.93
C GLN A 153 -17.89 22.59 4.88
N ARG A 154 -18.97 21.95 4.44
CA ARG A 154 -20.30 22.58 4.37
C ARG A 154 -21.08 22.51 5.68
N THR A 155 -20.71 21.64 6.62
CA THR A 155 -21.51 21.37 7.82
C THR A 155 -20.65 21.47 9.07
N SER A 156 -20.32 22.69 9.50
CA SER A 156 -19.37 22.95 10.60
C SER A 156 -19.73 22.33 11.96
N ASN A 157 -21.00 21.95 12.21
CA ASN A 157 -21.49 21.56 13.54
C ASN A 157 -21.81 20.06 13.72
N LYS A 158 -21.54 19.20 12.74
CA LYS A 158 -21.78 17.74 12.89
C LYS A 158 -20.52 16.97 13.32
N ILE A 159 -20.75 15.86 14.02
CA ILE A 159 -19.75 14.80 14.24
C ILE A 159 -19.12 14.47 12.87
N PHE A 160 -17.79 14.31 12.83
CA PHE A 160 -16.97 14.13 11.62
C PHE A 160 -16.66 15.38 10.76
N ALA A 161 -17.16 16.57 11.11
CA ALA A 161 -16.86 17.80 10.37
C ALA A 161 -15.61 18.57 10.86
N LYS A 162 -14.93 18.06 11.90
CA LYS A 162 -13.78 18.76 12.49
C LYS A 162 -12.50 18.54 11.68
N PRO A 163 -11.62 19.55 11.54
CA PRO A 163 -10.33 19.40 10.87
C PRO A 163 -9.52 18.22 11.42
N GLY A 164 -8.91 17.44 10.53
CA GLY A 164 -8.13 16.23 10.84
C GLY A 164 -8.95 14.93 10.72
N SER A 165 -10.28 15.02 10.62
CA SER A 165 -11.17 13.86 10.55
C SER A 165 -11.00 13.08 9.23
N THR A 166 -10.64 13.76 8.13
CA THR A 166 -10.41 13.11 6.83
C THR A 166 -9.12 12.29 6.88
N PHE A 167 -8.06 12.85 7.48
CA PHE A 167 -6.81 12.13 7.69
C PHE A 167 -6.98 10.90 8.59
N ALA A 168 -7.70 11.04 9.70
CA ALA A 168 -7.97 9.91 10.59
C ALA A 168 -8.78 8.80 9.87
N LEU A 169 -9.79 9.18 9.10
CA LEU A 169 -10.57 8.25 8.28
C LEU A 169 -9.70 7.57 7.22
N ALA A 170 -8.77 8.30 6.59
CA ALA A 170 -7.84 7.76 5.63
C ALA A 170 -6.94 6.67 6.24
N LEU A 171 -6.40 6.88 7.45
CA LEU A 171 -5.60 5.88 8.15
C LEU A 171 -6.38 4.58 8.40
N ILE A 172 -7.63 4.69 8.85
CA ILE A 172 -8.49 3.54 9.13
C ILE A 172 -8.81 2.79 7.83
N LEU A 173 -9.37 3.48 6.84
CA LEU A 173 -9.83 2.85 5.61
C LEU A 173 -8.66 2.27 4.80
N TYR A 174 -7.55 2.99 4.72
CA TYR A 174 -6.36 2.50 4.04
C TYR A 174 -5.72 1.33 4.80
N GLY A 175 -5.66 1.38 6.13
CA GLY A 175 -5.18 0.25 6.93
C GLY A 175 -6.00 -1.02 6.69
N ILE A 176 -7.34 -0.92 6.65
CA ILE A 176 -8.22 -2.06 6.32
C ILE A 176 -7.95 -2.56 4.90
N ALA A 177 -7.95 -1.68 3.91
CA ALA A 177 -7.70 -2.06 2.52
C ALA A 177 -6.33 -2.73 2.35
N ARG A 178 -5.30 -2.20 3.02
CA ARG A 178 -3.93 -2.72 2.94
C ARG A 178 -3.82 -4.09 3.57
N PHE A 179 -4.49 -4.32 4.70
CA PHE A 179 -4.56 -5.63 5.36
C PHE A 179 -5.16 -6.70 4.44
N LEU A 180 -6.28 -6.38 3.77
CA LEU A 180 -6.95 -7.30 2.84
C LEU A 180 -6.10 -7.61 1.61
N ILE A 181 -5.47 -6.60 1.01
CA ILE A 181 -4.62 -6.80 -0.18
C ILE A 181 -3.38 -7.61 0.17
N GLU A 182 -2.82 -7.40 1.37
CA GLU A 182 -1.64 -8.13 1.83
C GLU A 182 -1.90 -9.63 1.98
N TYR A 183 -3.12 -10.04 2.32
CA TYR A 183 -3.50 -11.45 2.33
C TYR A 183 -3.34 -12.13 0.94
N LEU A 184 -3.57 -11.36 -0.12
CA LEU A 184 -3.46 -11.81 -1.52
C LEU A 184 -2.04 -11.67 -2.09
N ARG A 185 -1.14 -10.93 -1.41
CA ARG A 185 0.25 -10.73 -1.86
C ARG A 185 1.11 -11.95 -1.59
N ASP A 186 2.09 -12.15 -2.45
CA ASP A 186 3.01 -13.31 -2.44
C ASP A 186 4.49 -12.91 -2.43
N ASP A 187 4.76 -11.61 -2.49
CA ASP A 187 6.10 -11.06 -2.65
C ASP A 187 6.76 -10.61 -1.34
N ASN A 188 6.02 -10.62 -0.23
CA ASN A 188 6.53 -10.15 1.04
C ASN A 188 7.17 -11.32 1.82
N PRO A 189 8.50 -11.30 2.08
CA PRO A 189 9.10 -12.29 2.94
C PRO A 189 8.53 -12.16 4.37
N PHE A 190 8.42 -13.28 5.08
CA PHE A 190 8.20 -13.29 6.53
C PHE A 190 9.51 -12.85 7.22
N GLU A 191 9.96 -11.63 6.98
CA GLU A 191 11.22 -11.11 7.54
C GLU A 191 11.13 -10.98 9.07
N HIS A 192 12.01 -11.72 9.76
CA HIS A 192 12.23 -11.70 11.21
C HIS A 192 13.28 -10.63 11.62
N GLY A 193 13.53 -9.58 10.83
CA GLY A 193 14.78 -8.80 10.92
C GLY A 193 14.66 -7.29 11.08
N SER A 194 14.44 -6.81 12.31
CA SER A 194 14.88 -5.47 12.81
C SER A 194 14.69 -5.39 14.32
N TRP A 195 15.51 -4.62 15.05
CA TRP A 195 15.44 -4.54 16.52
C TRP A 195 14.08 -4.04 17.07
N ILE A 196 13.42 -3.11 16.36
CA ILE A 196 12.03 -2.72 16.62
C ILE A 196 11.05 -3.89 16.38
N MET A 197 11.36 -4.78 15.43
CA MET A 197 10.54 -5.95 15.07
C MET A 197 10.64 -7.08 16.10
N HIS A 198 11.76 -7.21 16.83
CA HIS A 198 11.88 -8.19 17.92
C HIS A 198 10.95 -7.86 19.11
N MET A 199 10.68 -6.57 19.34
CA MET A 199 9.69 -6.11 20.31
C MET A 199 8.25 -6.40 19.84
N ILE A 200 8.00 -6.30 18.53
CA ILE A 200 6.68 -6.53 17.89
C ILE A 200 6.37 -8.04 17.76
N TYR A 201 7.37 -8.89 17.52
CA TYR A 201 7.22 -10.34 17.36
C TYR A 201 6.67 -11.04 18.62
N ASN A 202 6.93 -10.49 19.81
CA ASN A 202 6.39 -11.01 21.08
C ASN A 202 4.88 -10.79 21.24
N VAL A 203 4.25 -9.94 20.42
CA VAL A 203 2.82 -9.61 20.50
C VAL A 203 1.99 -10.35 19.44
N TYR A 204 2.56 -10.71 18.29
CA TYR A 204 1.84 -11.40 17.22
C TYR A 204 2.73 -12.40 16.48
N LYS A 205 2.62 -13.69 16.84
CA LYS A 205 3.21 -14.80 16.10
C LYS A 205 2.31 -15.15 14.91
N GLY A 206 2.62 -14.68 13.70
CA GLY A 206 2.07 -15.26 12.46
C GLY A 206 1.61 -14.34 11.32
N GLY A 207 1.83 -13.01 11.38
CA GLY A 207 1.43 -12.08 10.31
C GLY A 207 2.60 -11.53 9.48
N THR A 208 2.34 -11.07 8.25
CA THR A 208 3.37 -10.36 7.45
C THR A 208 3.64 -8.97 8.05
N VAL A 209 4.84 -8.41 7.81
CA VAL A 209 5.24 -7.09 8.32
C VAL A 209 4.21 -5.99 7.98
N ALA A 210 3.65 -6.06 6.77
CA ALA A 210 2.66 -5.10 6.31
C ALA A 210 1.27 -5.29 6.94
N GLN A 211 0.90 -6.49 7.38
CA GLN A 211 -0.35 -6.72 8.13
C GLN A 211 -0.27 -6.06 9.51
N SER A 212 0.85 -6.22 10.21
CA SER A 212 1.08 -5.58 11.51
C SER A 212 1.04 -4.06 11.40
N LEU A 213 1.74 -3.49 10.40
CA LEU A 213 1.68 -2.05 10.14
C LEU A 213 0.26 -1.53 9.89
N SER A 214 -0.56 -2.30 9.16
CA SER A 214 -1.94 -1.95 8.85
C SER A 214 -2.82 -1.88 10.11
N ILE A 215 -2.63 -2.81 11.05
CA ILE A 215 -3.33 -2.79 12.35
C ILE A 215 -2.97 -1.53 13.14
N TYR A 216 -1.69 -1.15 13.19
CA TYR A 216 -1.27 0.07 13.87
C TYR A 216 -1.86 1.33 13.23
N MET A 217 -1.95 1.38 11.91
CA MET A 217 -2.60 2.50 11.21
C MET A 217 -4.08 2.62 11.58
N ILE A 218 -4.80 1.50 11.70
CA ILE A 218 -6.21 1.50 12.11
C ILE A 218 -6.34 2.02 13.54
N ILE A 219 -5.55 1.50 14.48
CA ILE A 219 -5.59 1.91 15.89
C ILE A 219 -5.28 3.42 16.01
N LEU A 220 -4.20 3.88 15.36
CA LEU A 220 -3.80 5.28 15.36
C LEU A 220 -4.88 6.17 14.73
N GLY A 221 -5.50 5.73 13.65
CA GLY A 221 -6.60 6.43 13.00
C GLY A 221 -7.80 6.60 13.92
N VAL A 222 -8.18 5.56 14.67
CA VAL A 222 -9.27 5.64 15.66
C VAL A 222 -8.91 6.62 16.78
N ILE A 223 -7.68 6.56 17.31
CA ILE A 223 -7.22 7.48 18.35
C ILE A 223 -7.27 8.93 17.86
N PHE A 224 -6.74 9.21 16.67
CA PHE A 224 -6.78 10.56 16.09
C PHE A 224 -8.20 11.04 15.85
N LEU A 225 -9.09 10.18 15.36
CA LEU A 225 -10.49 10.53 15.17
C LEU A 225 -11.14 10.96 16.49
N LEU A 226 -10.93 10.20 17.57
CA LEU A 226 -11.48 10.52 18.89
C LEU A 226 -10.89 11.83 19.46
N ILE A 227 -9.58 12.06 19.29
CA ILE A 227 -8.91 13.28 19.74
C ILE A 227 -9.43 14.49 18.96
N PHE A 228 -9.45 14.42 17.62
CA PHE A 228 -9.88 15.55 16.78
C PHE A 228 -11.36 15.89 16.95
N GLN A 229 -12.19 14.90 17.29
CA GLN A 229 -13.57 15.15 17.69
C GLN A 229 -13.69 15.96 18.98
N LYS A 230 -12.71 15.89 19.89
CA LYS A 230 -12.72 16.66 21.16
C LYS A 230 -12.03 18.02 21.04
N THR A 231 -11.09 18.20 20.13
CA THR A 231 -10.33 19.45 20.00
C THR A 231 -11.13 20.57 19.30
N LYS A 232 -11.09 21.81 19.82
CA LYS A 232 -11.67 22.99 19.15
C LYS A 232 -10.97 23.26 17.81
N PRO A 233 -11.66 23.66 16.73
CA PRO A 233 -11.04 23.93 15.45
C PRO A 233 -10.10 25.14 15.54
N THR A 234 -8.88 25.00 15.00
CA THR A 234 -7.92 26.11 14.94
C THR A 234 -8.37 27.07 13.84
N GLY A 235 -8.58 28.35 14.19
CA GLY A 235 -8.87 29.42 13.23
C GLY A 235 -7.67 29.67 12.32
N ILE A 236 -7.93 30.02 11.05
CA ILE A 236 -6.87 30.45 10.14
C ILE A 236 -6.60 31.93 10.44
N ARG A 237 -5.40 32.26 10.93
CA ARG A 237 -4.93 33.65 10.97
C ARG A 237 -4.36 34.00 9.59
N VAL A 238 -5.22 34.48 8.69
CA VAL A 238 -4.76 35.16 7.47
C VAL A 238 -4.51 36.62 7.85
N GLY A 239 -3.26 37.08 7.71
CA GLY A 239 -2.82 38.49 7.72
C GLY A 239 -3.53 39.47 8.66
N GLY A 240 -2.85 39.86 9.75
CA GLY A 240 -2.99 41.17 10.42
C GLY A 240 -4.39 41.77 10.53
N GLY A 241 -5.24 41.20 11.38
CA GLY A 241 -6.51 41.80 11.75
C GLY A 241 -7.24 40.92 12.75
N THR A 242 -7.33 41.37 14.00
CA THR A 242 -8.18 40.75 15.01
C THR A 242 -9.64 40.97 14.65
N SER A 243 -10.32 39.97 14.08
CA SER A 243 -11.78 39.89 14.15
C SER A 243 -12.18 39.26 15.49
N ASN A 244 -11.97 40.01 16.56
CA ASN A 244 -12.74 39.88 17.80
C ASN A 244 -13.88 40.89 17.67
N GLU A 245 -15.08 40.41 17.37
CA GLU A 245 -16.40 41.00 17.62
C GLU A 245 -17.35 40.41 16.58
N ILE A 246 -18.10 39.38 16.98
CA ILE A 246 -19.57 39.46 16.98
C ILE A 246 -20.00 38.68 18.21
N ASP A 247 -20.16 39.42 19.31
CA ASP A 247 -20.99 39.02 20.44
C ASP A 247 -22.41 38.72 19.97
N GLY A 248 -23.03 37.75 20.60
CA GLY A 248 -24.42 37.41 20.37
C GLY A 248 -24.92 36.37 21.37
N HIS A 249 -24.66 36.59 22.65
CA HIS A 249 -25.49 36.00 23.69
C HIS A 249 -26.80 36.81 23.77
N THR A 250 -27.91 36.08 23.66
CA THR A 250 -29.25 36.34 24.22
C THR A 250 -30.03 37.58 23.77
N ALA A 251 -31.08 37.33 22.98
CA ALA A 251 -32.47 37.64 23.35
C ALA A 251 -33.37 36.54 22.78
#